data_AF-A0A060SD25-F1
#
_entry.id   AF-A0A060SD25-F1
#
_cell.length_a   1.000
_cell.length_b   1.000
_cell.length_c   1.000
_cell.angle_alpha   90.00
_cell.angle_beta   90.00
_cell.angle_gamma   90.00
#
_symmetry.space_group_name_H-M   'P 1'
#
loop_
_entity.id
_entity.type
_entity.pdbx_description
1 polymer ?
#
loop_
_entity_poly.entity_id
_entity_poly.type
_entity_poly.pdbx_seq_one_letter_code
_entity_poly.pdbx_strand_id
1 'polypeptide(L)'
;MPPAGGQPHHRKTLAVKRTDGEPLTRVDLQYDLLYHIFSDNHAVFTDPFTTIRGDRAGTKVTFRDLYVNALIHSPRCSKASRDRIRESPEFGNEFAMISLLSNVGRINTTMAFFPEMKTALRTYHPVPALQRTNGNLQDAPRIKNILKSCYLKGEAQGAVSKPADMLARIRSGKVPPTSIVNVIFILASHASVSSL
;
A
#
# COMPACT_ATOMS: atom_id res chain seq x y z
N MET A 1 16.32 39.90 -16.97
CA MET A 1 16.27 38.42 -16.93
C MET A 1 15.65 38.01 -15.60
N PRO A 2 14.63 37.13 -15.55
CA PRO A 2 14.14 36.62 -14.28
C PRO A 2 15.07 35.51 -13.76
N PRO A 3 15.23 35.33 -12.44
CA PRO A 3 16.10 34.29 -11.91
C PRO A 3 15.44 32.92 -12.04
N ALA A 4 16.28 31.92 -12.27
CA ALA A 4 15.93 30.53 -12.49
C ALA A 4 15.15 29.93 -11.30
N GLY A 5 14.17 29.08 -11.63
CA GLY A 5 13.27 28.42 -10.69
C GLY A 5 14.02 27.64 -9.61
N GLY A 6 13.50 27.73 -8.39
CA GLY A 6 13.98 27.00 -7.23
C GLY A 6 14.04 25.50 -7.50
N GLN A 7 15.17 24.90 -7.15
CA GLN A 7 15.37 23.46 -7.17
C GLN A 7 14.31 22.77 -6.29
N PRO A 8 13.78 21.61 -6.71
CA PRO A 8 12.82 20.86 -5.92
C PRO A 8 13.48 20.41 -4.61
N HIS A 9 12.90 20.81 -3.48
CA HIS A 9 13.34 20.43 -2.15
C HIS A 9 13.61 18.92 -2.07
N HIS A 10 14.84 18.57 -1.68
CA HIS A 10 15.27 17.20 -1.47
C HIS A 10 14.30 16.46 -0.54
N ARG A 11 13.63 15.44 -1.09
CA ARG A 11 12.83 14.45 -0.38
C ARG A 11 13.66 13.87 0.77
N LYS A 12 13.37 14.22 2.03
CA LYS A 12 13.90 13.47 3.18
C LYS A 12 13.46 12.01 3.02
N THR A 13 14.41 11.09 3.08
CA THR A 13 14.14 9.66 2.83
C THR A 13 13.28 9.10 3.97
N LEU A 14 11.99 8.87 3.71
CA LEU A 14 11.05 8.23 4.64
C LEU A 14 11.33 6.75 4.87
N ALA A 15 12.08 6.13 3.96
CA ALA A 15 12.36 4.71 3.98
C ALA A 15 13.20 4.33 5.20
N VAL A 16 12.75 3.30 5.92
CA VAL A 16 13.53 2.65 6.97
C VAL A 16 14.80 2.08 6.36
N LYS A 17 15.93 2.33 7.02
CA LYS A 17 17.23 1.74 6.69
C LYS A 17 17.67 0.85 7.84
N ARG A 18 17.90 -0.42 7.54
CA ARG A 18 18.45 -1.43 8.44
C ARG A 18 19.58 -2.15 7.73
N THR A 19 20.53 -2.68 8.49
CA THR A 19 21.60 -3.52 7.93
C THR A 19 20.97 -4.80 7.40
N ASP A 20 21.45 -5.30 6.27
CA ASP A 20 21.10 -6.61 5.72
C ASP A 20 21.04 -7.69 6.81
N GLY A 21 19.90 -8.37 6.97
CA GLY A 21 19.71 -9.40 8.00
C GLY A 21 19.04 -8.90 9.28
N GLU A 22 19.05 -7.58 9.55
CA GLU A 22 18.41 -7.04 10.74
C GLU A 22 16.88 -7.06 10.61
N PRO A 23 16.15 -7.46 11.66
CA PRO A 23 14.70 -7.47 11.64
C PRO A 23 14.13 -6.05 11.61
N LEU A 24 13.02 -5.87 10.90
CA LEU A 24 12.17 -4.69 11.02
C LEU A 24 11.34 -4.78 12.30
N THR A 25 11.57 -3.84 13.21
CA THR A 25 10.89 -3.76 14.50
C THR A 25 9.50 -3.12 14.38
N ARG A 26 8.67 -3.24 15.42
CA ARG A 26 7.39 -2.54 15.50
C ARG A 26 7.54 -1.02 15.32
N VAL A 27 8.61 -0.45 15.85
CA VAL A 27 8.91 0.99 15.74
C VAL A 27 9.25 1.37 14.31
N ASP A 28 10.06 0.56 13.63
CA ASP A 28 10.41 0.79 12.23
C ASP A 28 9.16 0.87 11.33
N LEU A 29 8.24 -0.07 11.55
CA LEU A 29 6.98 -0.20 10.81
C LEU A 29 5.91 0.78 11.24
N GLN A 30 6.07 1.47 12.38
CA GLN A 30 4.98 2.18 13.05
C GLN A 30 3.76 1.27 13.27
N TYR A 31 4.00 0.06 13.79
CA TYR A 31 3.00 -1.00 13.84
C TYR A 31 1.72 -0.59 14.56
N ASP A 32 1.79 0.21 15.63
CA ASP A 32 0.59 0.60 16.39
C ASP A 32 -0.36 1.46 15.53
N LEU A 33 0.19 2.34 14.69
CA LEU A 33 -0.60 3.09 13.70
C LEU A 33 -1.25 2.14 12.69
N LEU A 34 -0.48 1.19 12.13
CA LEU A 34 -1.02 0.20 11.20
C LEU A 34 -2.13 -0.63 11.86
N TYR A 35 -1.90 -1.08 13.08
CA TYR A 35 -2.88 -1.83 13.86
C TYR A 35 -4.18 -1.05 13.97
N HIS A 36 -4.13 0.20 14.45
CA HIS A 36 -5.32 1.03 14.56
C HIS A 36 -6.06 1.26 13.23
N ILE A 37 -5.32 1.50 12.13
CA ILE A 37 -5.92 1.68 10.80
C ILE A 37 -6.66 0.41 10.34
N PHE A 38 -6.05 -0.75 10.56
CA PHE A 38 -6.54 -2.01 9.99
C PHE A 38 -7.42 -2.84 10.92
N SER A 39 -7.43 -2.56 12.23
CA SER A 39 -8.37 -3.13 13.20
C SER A 39 -9.65 -2.30 13.33
N ASP A 40 -9.73 -1.15 12.67
CA ASP A 40 -10.92 -0.31 12.66
C ASP A 40 -12.07 -1.00 11.92
N ASN A 41 -13.16 -1.24 12.65
CA ASN A 41 -14.36 -1.93 12.17
C ASN A 41 -15.45 -0.97 11.64
N HIS A 42 -15.20 0.34 11.56
CA HIS A 42 -16.17 1.28 11.01
C HIS A 42 -16.32 1.11 9.50
N ALA A 43 -17.45 0.52 9.08
CA ALA A 43 -17.79 0.30 7.68
C ALA A 43 -18.38 1.56 7.02
N VAL A 44 -17.54 2.56 6.75
CA VAL A 44 -17.99 3.89 6.27
C VAL A 44 -17.59 4.17 4.81
N PHE A 45 -16.69 3.39 4.23
CA PHE A 45 -16.20 3.59 2.87
C PHE A 45 -17.07 2.87 1.85
N THR A 46 -17.25 3.45 0.66
CA THR A 46 -17.98 2.80 -0.45
C THR A 46 -16.99 2.10 -1.37
N ASP A 47 -17.07 0.78 -1.49
CA ASP A 47 -16.17 0.02 -2.36
C ASP A 47 -16.58 0.10 -3.84
N PRO A 48 -15.70 0.51 -4.77
CA PRO A 48 -16.03 0.52 -6.20
C PRO A 48 -16.03 -0.88 -6.84
N PHE A 49 -15.54 -1.91 -6.15
CA PHE A 49 -15.45 -3.28 -6.65
C PHE A 49 -16.38 -4.22 -5.88
N THR A 50 -16.63 -5.41 -6.44
CA THR A 50 -17.21 -6.51 -5.68
C THR A 50 -16.25 -6.88 -4.55
N THR A 51 -16.73 -7.02 -3.32
CA THR A 51 -15.83 -7.26 -2.17
C THR A 51 -15.21 -8.65 -2.24
N ILE A 52 -14.13 -8.88 -1.47
CA ILE A 52 -13.53 -10.21 -1.31
C ILE A 52 -14.51 -11.28 -0.82
N ARG A 53 -15.58 -10.85 -0.12
CA ARG A 53 -16.66 -11.70 0.39
C ARG A 53 -17.77 -11.95 -0.64
N GLY A 54 -17.71 -11.30 -1.80
CA GLY A 54 -18.70 -11.42 -2.87
C GLY A 54 -19.82 -10.37 -2.82
N ASP A 55 -19.75 -9.40 -1.92
CA ASP A 55 -20.74 -8.32 -1.87
C ASP A 55 -20.62 -7.43 -3.10
N ARG A 56 -21.76 -6.95 -3.58
CA ARG A 56 -21.85 -6.06 -4.74
C ARG A 56 -21.05 -4.76 -4.56
N ALA A 57 -20.53 -4.23 -5.67
CA ALA A 57 -19.94 -2.89 -5.70
C ALA A 57 -20.92 -1.84 -5.13
N GLY A 58 -20.39 -0.85 -4.43
CA GLY A 58 -21.15 0.14 -3.67
C GLY A 58 -21.42 -0.24 -2.22
N THR A 59 -21.06 -1.45 -1.79
CA THR A 59 -21.20 -1.88 -0.39
C THR A 59 -20.32 -1.06 0.54
N LYS A 60 -20.84 -0.78 1.74
CA LYS A 60 -20.09 -0.09 2.79
C LYS A 60 -19.11 -1.06 3.47
N VAL A 61 -17.85 -0.66 3.52
CA VAL A 61 -16.73 -1.49 4.00
C VAL A 61 -15.80 -0.71 4.92
N THR A 62 -15.01 -1.43 5.71
CA THR A 62 -13.94 -0.86 6.54
C THR A 62 -12.79 -0.34 5.67
N PHE A 63 -11.86 0.44 6.24
CA PHE A 63 -10.64 0.81 5.52
C PHE A 63 -9.83 -0.43 5.11
N ARG A 64 -9.71 -1.39 6.04
CA ARG A 64 -9.02 -2.67 5.83
C ARG A 64 -9.57 -3.39 4.60
N ASP A 65 -10.89 -3.57 4.54
CA ASP A 65 -11.54 -4.25 3.44
C ASP A 65 -11.41 -3.47 2.13
N LEU A 66 -11.61 -2.14 2.15
CA LEU A 66 -11.43 -1.29 0.97
C LEU A 66 -10.03 -1.44 0.36
N TYR A 67 -8.99 -1.40 1.21
CA TYR A 67 -7.61 -1.49 0.76
C TYR A 67 -7.27 -2.89 0.26
N VAL A 68 -7.69 -3.95 0.97
CA VAL A 68 -7.54 -5.35 0.52
C VAL A 68 -8.25 -5.59 -0.80
N ASN A 69 -9.49 -5.11 -0.94
CA ASN A 69 -10.29 -5.25 -2.16
C ASN A 69 -9.59 -4.58 -3.34
N ALA A 70 -9.05 -3.37 -3.17
CA ALA A 70 -8.26 -2.71 -4.20
C ALA A 70 -7.04 -3.54 -4.64
N LEU A 71 -6.32 -4.17 -3.71
CA LEU A 71 -5.16 -5.02 -4.01
C LEU A 71 -5.54 -6.28 -4.77
N ILE A 72 -6.60 -6.99 -4.39
CA ILE A 72 -7.01 -8.23 -5.07
C ILE A 72 -7.62 -7.99 -6.46
N HIS A 73 -8.16 -6.80 -6.71
CA HIS A 73 -8.67 -6.41 -8.03
C HIS A 73 -7.58 -5.96 -8.99
N SER A 74 -6.35 -5.75 -8.51
CA SER A 74 -5.21 -5.51 -9.38
C SER A 74 -5.00 -6.71 -10.34
N PRO A 75 -4.81 -6.46 -11.65
CA PRO A 75 -4.49 -7.51 -12.61
C PRO A 75 -3.10 -8.13 -12.37
N ARG A 76 -2.26 -7.48 -11.55
CA ARG A 76 -0.93 -7.99 -11.15
C ARG A 76 -0.97 -8.75 -9.83
N CYS A 77 -2.12 -8.84 -9.17
CA CYS A 77 -2.29 -9.69 -8.01
C CYS A 77 -2.45 -11.15 -8.46
N SER A 78 -1.52 -12.01 -8.03
CA SER A 78 -1.50 -13.41 -8.47
C SER A 78 -2.73 -14.16 -7.97
N LYS A 79 -3.13 -15.25 -8.66
CA LYS A 79 -4.21 -16.13 -8.19
C LYS A 79 -3.88 -16.67 -6.78
N ALA A 80 -2.66 -17.17 -6.58
CA ALA A 80 -2.21 -17.69 -5.28
C ALA A 80 -2.29 -16.65 -4.14
N SER A 81 -1.94 -15.39 -4.42
CA SER A 81 -2.09 -14.31 -3.44
C SER A 81 -3.56 -14.07 -3.09
N ARG A 82 -4.44 -14.03 -4.10
CA ARG A 82 -5.89 -13.83 -3.89
C ARG A 82 -6.50 -14.98 -3.09
N ASP A 83 -6.14 -16.21 -3.41
CA ASP A 83 -6.64 -17.40 -2.73
C ASP A 83 -6.20 -17.39 -1.26
N ARG A 84 -4.92 -17.11 -0.96
CA ARG A 84 -4.44 -16.98 0.43
C ARG A 84 -5.12 -15.87 1.23
N ILE A 85 -5.35 -14.71 0.62
CA ILE A 85 -6.04 -13.58 1.28
C ILE A 85 -7.50 -13.96 1.59
N ARG A 86 -8.14 -14.77 0.74
CA ARG A 86 -9.50 -15.29 0.97
C ARG A 86 -9.53 -16.36 2.06
N GLU A 87 -8.53 -17.23 2.09
CA GLU A 87 -8.41 -18.32 3.06
C GLU A 87 -8.07 -17.82 4.47
N SER A 88 -7.16 -16.84 4.59
CA SER A 88 -6.75 -16.26 5.88
C SER A 88 -6.94 -14.73 5.90
N PRO A 89 -7.93 -14.24 6.66
CA PRO A 89 -8.11 -12.83 6.91
C PRO A 89 -6.88 -12.15 7.55
N GLU A 90 -6.14 -12.89 8.37
CA GLU A 90 -4.91 -12.44 9.05
C GLU A 90 -3.80 -12.19 8.02
N PHE A 91 -3.58 -13.15 7.10
CA PHE A 91 -2.63 -12.96 6.01
C PHE A 91 -3.03 -11.77 5.13
N GLY A 92 -4.33 -11.62 4.83
CA GLY A 92 -4.84 -10.45 4.12
C GLY A 92 -4.51 -9.13 4.81
N ASN A 93 -4.55 -9.12 6.14
CA ASN A 93 -4.21 -7.95 6.95
C ASN A 93 -2.71 -7.63 6.88
N GLU A 94 -1.86 -8.64 7.10
CA GLU A 94 -0.39 -8.51 7.03
C GLU A 94 0.05 -8.04 5.63
N PHE A 95 -0.53 -8.63 4.58
CA PHE A 95 -0.26 -8.26 3.20
C PHE A 95 -0.65 -6.81 2.90
N ALA A 96 -1.80 -6.36 3.41
CA ALA A 96 -2.27 -4.99 3.22
C ALA A 96 -1.42 -3.96 3.98
N MET A 97 -0.99 -4.28 5.21
CA MET A 97 -0.09 -3.44 6.00
C MET A 97 1.26 -3.24 5.30
N ILE A 98 1.89 -4.31 4.81
CA ILE A 98 3.15 -4.21 4.05
C ILE A 98 2.93 -3.44 2.73
N SER A 99 1.81 -3.69 2.06
CA SER A 99 1.45 -2.95 0.85
C SER A 99 1.28 -1.46 1.11
N LEU A 100 0.67 -1.07 2.25
CA LEU A 100 0.54 0.33 2.65
C LEU A 100 1.90 0.97 2.94
N LEU A 101 2.75 0.32 3.72
CA LEU A 101 4.11 0.78 4.01
C LEU A 101 4.94 0.97 2.73
N SER A 102 4.82 0.04 1.78
CA SER A 102 5.47 0.16 0.47
C SER A 102 4.89 1.32 -0.34
N ASN A 103 3.57 1.53 -0.27
CA ASN A 103 2.88 2.57 -1.04
C ASN A 103 3.30 3.98 -0.61
N VAL A 104 3.46 4.18 0.70
CA VAL A 104 3.93 5.46 1.28
C VAL A 104 5.46 5.61 1.27
N GLY A 105 6.19 4.63 0.74
CA GLY A 105 7.65 4.66 0.64
C GLY A 105 8.39 4.48 1.97
N ARG A 106 7.72 3.93 3.00
CA ARG A 106 8.32 3.65 4.32
C ARG A 106 9.23 2.42 4.30
N ILE A 107 8.92 1.43 3.46
CA ILE A 107 9.80 0.27 3.24
C ILE A 107 10.21 0.21 1.77
N ASN A 108 11.47 -0.13 1.52
CA ASN A 108 11.93 -0.38 0.16
C ASN A 108 11.51 -1.78 -0.26
N THR A 109 10.91 -1.89 -1.46
CA THR A 109 10.43 -3.16 -2.00
C THR A 109 11.54 -4.14 -2.41
N THR A 110 12.80 -3.75 -2.27
CA THR A 110 13.96 -4.63 -2.43
C THR A 110 14.21 -5.48 -1.19
N MET A 111 13.64 -5.11 -0.04
CA MET A 111 13.67 -5.93 1.17
C MET A 111 12.82 -7.18 0.93
N ALA A 112 13.41 -8.34 1.16
CA ALA A 112 12.74 -9.62 1.04
C ALA A 112 12.48 -10.20 2.44
N PHE A 113 11.25 -10.66 2.66
CA PHE A 113 10.74 -11.03 3.98
C PHE A 113 10.62 -12.56 4.10
N PHE A 114 11.67 -13.19 4.62
CA PHE A 114 11.75 -14.64 4.83
C PHE A 114 11.90 -14.93 6.34
N PRO A 115 11.25 -15.97 6.87
CA PRO A 115 11.54 -16.46 8.22
C PRO A 115 12.97 -17.01 8.33
N GLU A 116 13.50 -17.55 7.24
CA GLU A 116 14.84 -18.10 7.13
C GLU A 116 15.83 -17.03 6.66
N MET A 117 17.01 -16.97 7.29
CA MET A 117 17.88 -15.80 7.15
C MET A 117 18.80 -15.76 5.92
N LYS A 118 18.93 -16.79 5.07
CA LYS A 118 19.93 -16.76 3.98
C LYS A 118 19.54 -17.61 2.77
N THR A 119 19.60 -17.03 1.57
CA THR A 119 19.98 -17.76 0.34
C THR A 119 21.32 -17.22 -0.16
N ALA A 120 21.99 -17.93 -1.06
CA ALA A 120 23.35 -17.62 -1.52
C ALA A 120 23.52 -16.22 -2.17
N LEU A 121 22.43 -15.48 -2.47
CA LEU A 121 22.48 -14.23 -3.25
C LEU A 121 21.68 -13.06 -2.65
N ARG A 122 20.94 -13.23 -1.54
CA ARG A 122 20.15 -12.15 -0.91
C ARG A 122 20.09 -12.29 0.61
N THR A 123 20.30 -11.18 1.31
CA THR A 123 20.04 -11.08 2.75
C THR A 123 18.60 -10.63 2.99
N TYR A 124 17.96 -11.22 4.00
CA TYR A 124 16.53 -11.02 4.28
C TYR A 124 16.33 -10.24 5.57
N HIS A 125 15.25 -9.46 5.64
CA HIS A 125 14.86 -8.76 6.86
C HIS A 125 13.61 -9.44 7.43
N PRO A 126 13.69 -10.13 8.57
CA PRO A 126 12.49 -10.61 9.23
C PRO A 126 11.57 -9.43 9.58
N VAL A 127 10.27 -9.66 9.59
CA VAL A 127 9.25 -8.69 10.04
C VAL A 127 8.38 -9.37 11.10
N PRO A 128 8.91 -9.63 12.31
CA PRO A 128 8.24 -10.49 13.29
C PRO A 128 6.82 -10.05 13.64
N ALA A 129 6.54 -8.75 13.60
CA ALA A 129 5.24 -8.19 13.90
C ALA A 129 4.17 -8.48 12.82
N LEU A 130 4.59 -8.78 11.58
CA LEU A 130 3.72 -9.00 10.41
C LEU A 130 3.91 -10.38 9.76
N GLN A 131 4.76 -11.26 10.32
CA GLN A 131 4.94 -12.64 9.89
C GLN A 131 4.41 -13.59 10.97
N ARG A 132 3.20 -13.32 11.49
CA ARG A 132 2.59 -14.15 12.54
C ARG A 132 1.83 -15.35 11.97
N THR A 133 1.51 -15.32 10.68
CA THR A 133 0.92 -16.44 9.96
C THR A 133 1.99 -17.26 9.23
N ASN A 134 1.72 -18.56 9.00
CA ASN A 134 2.60 -19.46 8.22
C ASN A 134 2.72 -19.06 6.73
N GLY A 135 2.18 -17.91 6.33
CA GLY A 135 2.26 -17.36 4.98
C GLY A 135 3.50 -16.49 4.82
N ASN A 136 4.49 -16.98 4.06
CA ASN A 136 5.63 -16.14 3.70
C ASN A 136 5.15 -14.93 2.85
N LEU A 137 5.52 -13.71 3.25
CA LEU A 137 5.23 -12.44 2.56
C LEU A 137 6.19 -12.20 1.38
N GLN A 138 6.36 -13.22 0.52
CA GLN A 138 7.54 -13.49 -0.32
C GLN A 138 7.86 -12.47 -1.43
N ASP A 139 7.12 -11.39 -1.63
CA ASP A 139 7.25 -10.64 -2.87
C ASP A 139 7.02 -9.12 -2.75
N ALA A 140 7.81 -8.45 -1.92
CA ALA A 140 7.85 -6.98 -1.93
C ALA A 140 8.05 -6.36 -3.35
N PRO A 141 8.86 -6.94 -4.26
CA PRO A 141 8.91 -6.48 -5.66
C PRO A 141 7.58 -6.63 -6.42
N ARG A 142 6.78 -7.68 -6.14
CA ARG A 142 5.45 -7.85 -6.75
C ARG A 142 4.43 -6.89 -6.15
N ILE A 143 4.54 -6.55 -4.86
CA ILE A 143 3.68 -5.55 -4.21
C ILE A 143 3.75 -4.22 -4.96
N LYS A 144 4.94 -3.74 -5.33
CA LYS A 144 5.05 -2.49 -6.12
C LYS A 144 4.30 -2.55 -7.45
N ASN A 145 4.33 -3.70 -8.13
CA ASN A 145 3.63 -3.89 -9.39
C ASN A 145 2.10 -3.97 -9.20
N ILE A 146 1.65 -4.57 -8.10
CA ILE A 146 0.24 -4.57 -7.68
C ILE A 146 -0.23 -3.14 -7.42
N LEU A 147 0.49 -2.38 -6.58
CA LEU A 147 0.16 -0.99 -6.25
C LEU A 147 0.07 -0.11 -7.51
N LYS A 148 1.06 -0.23 -8.41
CA LYS A 148 1.08 0.46 -9.71
C LYS A 148 0.03 -0.03 -10.71
N SER A 149 -0.84 -0.97 -10.36
CA SER A 149 -1.92 -1.44 -11.23
C SER A 149 -3.29 -1.42 -10.56
N CYS A 150 -3.39 -0.81 -9.38
CA CYS A 150 -4.66 -0.58 -8.70
C CYS A 150 -5.35 0.66 -9.29
N TYR A 151 -6.27 0.44 -10.23
CA TYR A 151 -7.02 1.49 -10.92
C TYR A 151 -8.52 1.23 -10.86
N LEU A 152 -9.32 2.29 -10.89
CA LEU A 152 -10.76 2.16 -11.09
C LEU A 152 -11.08 1.67 -12.52
N LYS A 153 -12.29 1.15 -12.73
CA LYS A 153 -12.76 0.79 -14.07
C LYS A 153 -12.75 2.03 -14.97
N GLY A 154 -12.04 1.95 -16.10
CA GLY A 154 -11.91 3.05 -17.06
C GLY A 154 -10.87 4.12 -16.68
N GLU A 155 -10.09 3.89 -15.63
CA GLU A 155 -8.96 4.75 -15.28
C GLU A 155 -7.66 4.25 -15.94
N ALA A 156 -7.02 5.11 -16.73
CA ALA A 156 -5.72 4.82 -17.31
C ALA A 156 -4.57 5.04 -16.30
N GLN A 157 -3.51 4.26 -16.45
CA GLN A 157 -2.29 4.42 -15.65
C GLN A 157 -1.71 5.84 -15.80
N GLY A 158 -1.40 6.46 -14.67
CA GLY A 158 -0.84 7.82 -14.63
C GLY A 158 -1.86 8.94 -14.88
N ALA A 159 -3.14 8.62 -15.09
CA ALA A 159 -4.16 9.64 -15.36
C ALA A 159 -4.50 10.52 -14.14
N VAL A 160 -4.10 10.10 -12.94
CA VAL A 160 -4.20 10.89 -11.69
C VAL A 160 -2.89 10.72 -10.95
N SER A 161 -2.12 11.80 -10.83
CA SER A 161 -0.75 11.76 -10.29
C SER A 161 -0.46 12.87 -9.26
N LYS A 162 -1.31 13.89 -9.22
CA LYS A 162 -1.19 15.05 -8.35
C LYS A 162 -2.50 15.34 -7.62
N PRO A 163 -2.46 16.04 -6.46
CA PRO A 163 -3.68 16.48 -5.78
C PRO A 163 -4.62 17.29 -6.67
N ALA A 164 -4.07 18.13 -7.55
CA ALA A 164 -4.85 18.92 -8.51
C ALA A 164 -5.68 18.04 -9.48
N ASP A 165 -5.13 16.90 -9.93
CA ASP A 165 -5.83 15.96 -10.82
C ASP A 165 -7.03 15.32 -10.10
N MET A 166 -6.85 14.95 -8.82
CA MET A 166 -7.94 14.42 -7.99
C MET A 166 -9.06 15.44 -7.84
N LEU A 167 -8.70 16.69 -7.51
CA LEU A 167 -9.67 17.78 -7.36
C LEU A 167 -10.41 18.08 -8.67
N ALA A 168 -9.72 18.05 -9.82
CA ALA A 168 -10.34 18.21 -11.13
C ALA A 168 -11.36 17.09 -11.42
N ARG A 169 -11.04 15.84 -11.07
CA ARG A 169 -11.99 14.72 -11.20
C ARG A 169 -13.20 14.84 -10.27
N ILE A 170 -12.98 15.22 -9.01
CA ILE A 170 -14.09 15.49 -8.07
C ILE A 170 -15.00 16.59 -8.63
N ARG A 171 -14.44 17.71 -9.10
CA ARG A 171 -15.21 18.83 -9.69
C ARG A 171 -15.98 18.47 -10.95
N SER A 172 -15.55 17.46 -11.69
CA SER A 172 -16.26 16.91 -12.86
C SER A 172 -17.24 15.79 -12.50
N GLY A 173 -17.53 15.58 -11.21
CA GLY A 173 -18.50 14.59 -10.74
C GLY A 173 -17.96 13.15 -10.67
N LYS A 174 -16.66 12.93 -10.94
CA LYS A 174 -16.04 11.59 -10.80
C LYS A 174 -15.65 11.34 -9.35
N VAL A 175 -16.54 10.68 -8.61
CA VAL A 175 -16.32 10.26 -7.23
C VAL A 175 -16.52 8.74 -7.12
N PRO A 176 -15.53 7.96 -6.64
CA PRO A 176 -14.19 8.40 -6.22
C PRO A 176 -13.32 8.87 -7.41
N PRO A 177 -12.38 9.82 -7.19
CA PRO A 177 -11.56 10.36 -8.28
C PRO A 177 -10.51 9.37 -8.81
N THR A 178 -10.07 8.43 -7.97
CA THR A 178 -9.09 7.36 -8.29
C THR A 178 -9.20 6.27 -7.20
N SER A 179 -8.42 5.19 -7.31
CA SER A 179 -8.41 4.11 -6.33
C SER A 179 -7.86 4.56 -4.96
N ILE A 180 -8.27 3.92 -3.86
CA ILE A 180 -7.74 4.23 -2.51
C ILE A 180 -6.21 4.13 -2.44
N VAL A 181 -5.64 3.17 -3.16
CA VAL A 181 -4.19 2.97 -3.28
C VAL A 181 -3.54 4.21 -3.89
N ASN A 182 -4.10 4.73 -4.98
CA ASN A 182 -3.54 5.91 -5.64
C ASN A 182 -3.81 7.21 -4.86
N VAL A 183 -4.96 7.35 -4.18
CA VAL A 183 -5.21 8.47 -3.26
C VAL A 183 -4.11 8.54 -2.21
N ILE A 184 -3.83 7.44 -1.51
CA ILE A 184 -2.78 7.37 -0.48
C ILE A 184 -1.41 7.67 -1.07
N PHE A 185 -1.09 7.08 -2.24
CA PHE A 185 0.18 7.33 -2.92
C PHE A 185 0.41 8.81 -3.22
N ILE A 186 -0.61 9.48 -3.78
CA ILE A 186 -0.54 10.90 -4.12
C ILE A 186 -0.39 11.73 -2.85
N LEU A 187 -1.21 11.50 -1.83
CA LEU A 187 -1.13 12.26 -0.58
C LEU A 187 0.23 12.09 0.09
N ALA A 188 0.74 10.87 0.21
CA ALA A 188 2.06 10.62 0.79
C ALA A 188 3.20 11.19 -0.06
N SER A 189 3.06 11.19 -1.39
CA SER A 189 4.09 11.70 -2.30
C SER A 189 4.17 13.23 -2.32
N HIS A 190 3.07 13.92 -2.04
CA HIS A 190 2.94 15.38 -2.08
C HIS A 190 2.82 16.02 -0.70
N ALA A 191 2.79 15.23 0.37
CA ALA A 191 2.87 15.74 1.74
C ALA A 191 4.23 16.43 1.94
N SER A 192 4.21 17.73 2.28
CA SER A 192 5.41 18.40 2.74
C SER A 192 5.79 17.84 4.11
N VAL A 193 7.06 17.45 4.27
CA VAL A 193 7.61 17.17 5.60
C VAL A 193 7.81 18.54 6.25
N SER A 194 6.78 19.05 6.92
CA SER A 194 6.94 20.20 7.80
C SER A 194 7.83 19.76 8.95
N SER A 195 8.97 20.43 9.12
CA SER A 195 9.82 20.26 10.29
C SER A 195 9.00 20.65 11.52
N LEU A 196 8.57 19.65 12.30
CA LEU A 196 8.26 19.83 13.71
C LEU A 196 9.55 20.00 14.49
#